data_AF-A0AA42IZ43-F1
#
_entry.id   AF-A0AA42IZ43-F1
#
_cell.length_a   1.000
_cell.length_b   1.000
_cell.length_c   1.000
_cell.angle_alpha   90.00
_cell.angle_beta   90.00
_cell.angle_gamma   90.00
#
_symmetry.space_group_name_H-M   'P 1'
#
loop_
_entity.id
_entity.type
_entity.pdbx_description
1 polymer ?
#
loop_
_entity_poly.entity_id
_entity_poly.type
_entity_poly.pdbx_seq_one_letter_code
_entity_poly.pdbx_strand_id
1 'polypeptide(L)' 'MPKLKQGTIVPTQEEDEAINRGIAADPDTYELSMAEFKQMKIHSPKTDVTPKKTHIPH' A
#
# COMPACT_ATOMS: atom_id res chain seq x y z
N MET A 1 -8.58 -10.92 -3.91
CA MET A 1 -7.89 -9.88 -3.12
C MET A 1 -7.81 -10.34 -1.68
N PRO A 2 -6.65 -10.24 -1.01
CA PRO A 2 -6.57 -10.54 0.42
C PRO A 2 -7.54 -9.63 1.19
N LYS A 3 -8.14 -10.16 2.25
CA LYS A 3 -9.05 -9.39 3.10
C LYS A 3 -8.28 -8.29 3.81
N LEU A 4 -8.86 -7.09 3.86
CA LEU A 4 -8.33 -5.99 4.66
C LEU A 4 -8.28 -6.39 6.13
N LYS A 5 -7.30 -5.85 6.87
CA LYS A 5 -7.19 -6.10 8.31
C LYS A 5 -8.38 -5.47 9.04
N GLN A 6 -8.78 -6.08 10.14
CA GLN A 6 -9.82 -5.51 10.99
C GLN A 6 -9.38 -4.12 11.49
N GLY A 7 -10.30 -3.14 11.47
CA GLY A 7 -9.99 -1.75 11.81
C GLY A 7 -9.38 -0.93 10.68
N THR A 8 -9.31 -1.46 9.45
CA THR A 8 -8.94 -0.64 8.28
C THR A 8 -10.03 0.41 8.06
N ILE A 9 -9.62 1.69 8.10
CA ILE A 9 -10.48 2.82 7.79
C ILE A 9 -10.41 3.02 6.27
N VAL A 10 -11.57 2.97 5.63
CA VAL A 10 -11.72 3.31 4.20
C VAL A 10 -12.21 4.76 4.15
N PRO A 11 -11.57 5.63 3.36
CA PRO A 11 -12.03 7.01 3.23
C PRO A 11 -13.48 7.08 2.74
N THR A 12 -14.17 8.13 3.17
CA THR A 12 -15.42 8.56 2.54
C THR A 12 -15.15 9.15 1.17
N GLN A 13 -16.20 9.30 0.34
CA GLN A 13 -16.05 9.91 -0.98
C GLN A 13 -15.48 11.33 -0.91
N GLU A 14 -15.91 12.15 0.06
CA GLU A 14 -15.42 13.51 0.24
C GLU A 14 -13.92 13.53 0.60
N GLU A 15 -13.49 12.58 1.42
CA GLU A 15 -12.08 12.40 1.79
C GLU A 15 -11.25 11.91 0.61
N ASP A 16 -11.74 10.95 -0.18
CA ASP A 16 -11.09 10.49 -1.41
C ASP A 16 -10.92 11.65 -2.41
N GLU A 17 -11.94 12.48 -2.58
CA GLU A 17 -11.87 13.68 -3.43
C GLU A 17 -10.84 14.70 -2.89
N ALA A 18 -10.77 14.88 -1.58
CA ALA A 18 -9.77 15.76 -0.97
C ALA A 18 -8.34 15.24 -1.15
N ILE A 19 -8.13 13.93 -1.01
CA ILE A 19 -6.85 13.26 -1.27
C ILE A 19 -6.45 13.45 -2.73
N ASN A 20 -7.37 13.21 -3.68
CA ASN A 20 -7.11 13.39 -5.11
C ASN A 20 -6.79 14.85 -5.48
N ARG A 21 -7.47 15.83 -4.87
CA ARG A 21 -7.13 17.25 -5.04
C ARG A 21 -5.73 17.57 -4.52
N GLY A 22 -5.34 16.98 -3.39
CA GLY A 22 -3.99 17.15 -2.82
C GLY A 22 -2.91 16.62 -3.76
N ILE A 23 -3.08 15.40 -4.26
CA ILE A 23 -2.18 14.77 -5.23
C ILE A 23 -2.04 15.64 -6.50
N ALA A 24 -3.15 16.16 -7.03
CA ALA A 24 -3.14 16.99 -8.23
C ALA A 24 -2.54 18.40 -8.02
N ALA A 25 -2.56 18.92 -6.79
CA ALA A 25 -2.02 20.23 -6.46
C ALA A 25 -0.50 20.20 -6.22
N ASP A 26 0.08 19.03 -5.99
CA ASP A 26 1.51 18.86 -5.74
C ASP A 26 2.31 18.84 -7.07
N PRO A 27 3.14 19.87 -7.34
CA PRO A 27 3.93 19.93 -8.57
C PRO A 27 5.02 18.86 -8.64
N ASP A 28 5.41 18.25 -7.52
CA ASP A 28 6.44 17.21 -7.46
C ASP A 28 5.85 15.80 -7.63
N THR A 29 4.52 15.67 -7.68
CA THR A 29 3.86 14.39 -7.94
C THR A 29 3.97 14.02 -9.42
N TYR A 30 4.52 12.83 -9.71
CA TYR A 30 4.64 12.28 -11.05
C TYR A 30 4.34 10.78 -11.07
N GLU A 31 3.89 10.29 -12.23
CA GLU A 31 3.61 8.88 -12.46
C GLU A 31 4.91 8.10 -12.74
N LEU A 32 5.13 7.00 -12.02
CA LEU A 32 6.33 6.18 -12.18
C LEU A 32 6.25 5.27 -13.40
N SER A 33 7.27 5.30 -14.25
CA SER A 33 7.40 4.34 -15.34
C SER A 33 7.84 2.96 -14.85
N MET A 34 7.58 1.92 -15.65
CA MET A 34 8.07 0.56 -15.38
C MET A 34 9.60 0.49 -15.26
N ALA A 35 10.32 1.34 -16.00
CA ALA A 35 11.78 1.38 -16.00
C ALA A 35 12.32 1.93 -14.67
N GLU A 36 11.69 2.98 -14.14
CA GLU A 36 12.04 3.58 -12.84
C GLU A 36 11.68 2.64 -11.69
N PHE A 37 10.52 2.01 -11.75
CA PHE A 37 10.11 1.02 -10.76
C PHE A 37 11.11 -0.14 -10.66
N LYS A 38 11.71 -0.55 -11.78
CA LYS A 38 12.72 -1.62 -11.82
C LYS A 38 14.04 -1.25 -11.14
N GLN A 39 14.36 0.04 -11.09
CA GLN A 39 15.59 0.54 -10.46
C GLN A 39 15.42 0.75 -8.95
N MET A 40 14.19 0.90 -8.47
CA MET A 40 13.91 1.05 -7.05
C MET A 40 14.16 -0.25 -6.29
N LYS A 41 14.92 -0.17 -5.20
CA LYS A 41 15.07 -1.29 -4.26
C LYS A 41 13.85 -1.33 -3.35
N ILE A 42 13.17 -2.47 -3.30
CA ILE A 42 12.12 -2.70 -2.29
C ILE A 42 12.82 -2.93 -0.95
N HIS A 43 12.62 -2.02 0.00
CA HIS A 43 13.15 -2.14 1.35
C HIS A 43 12.16 -3.00 2.13
N SER A 44 12.40 -4.31 2.19
CA SER A 44 11.60 -5.17 3.06
C SER A 44 12.16 -5.10 4.48
N PRO A 45 11.36 -4.73 5.51
CA PRO A 45 11.81 -4.87 6.88
C PRO A 45 12.14 -6.34 7.12
N LYS A 46 13.38 -6.62 7.55
CA LYS A 46 13.78 -7.97 7.99
C LYS A 46 13.03 -8.27 9.28
N THR A 47 11.81 -8.78 9.17
CA THR A 47 11.07 -9.27 10.33
C THR A 47 11.61 -10.66 10.67
N ASP A 48 12.20 -10.83 11.85
CA ASP A 48 12.71 -12.11 12.38
C ASP A 48 11.57 -13.12 12.70
N VAL A 49 10.30 -12.73 12.52
CA VAL A 49 9.16 -13.62 12.69
C VAL A 49 9.05 -14.55 11.49
N THR A 50 9.53 -15.78 11.68
CA THR A 50 9.15 -16.93 10.87
C THR A 50 7.62 -17.02 10.86
N PRO A 51 6.95 -17.01 9.70
CA PRO A 51 5.51 -17.25 9.66
C PRO A 51 5.25 -18.68 10.12
N LYS A 52 4.78 -18.84 11.36
CA LYS A 52 4.29 -20.14 11.85
C LYS A 52 3.11 -20.54 10.99
N LYS A 53 3.30 -21.59 10.18
CA LYS A 53 2.24 -22.23 9.40
C LYS A 53 1.31 -22.94 10.37
N THR A 54 0.29 -22.26 10.88
CA THR A 54 -0.78 -22.89 11.66
C THR A 54 -1.62 -23.76 10.71
N HIS A 55 -1.42 -25.07 10.76
CA HIS A 55 -2.32 -26.05 10.16
C HIS A 55 -3.61 -26.08 10.98
N ILE A 56 -4.70 -25.57 10.42
CA ILE A 56 -6.05 -25.71 10.98
C ILE A 56 -6.64 -26.96 10.33
N PRO A 57 -6.88 -28.07 11.06
CA PRO A 57 -7.50 -29.26 10.49
C PRO A 57 -8.97 -29.00 10.14
N HIS A 58 -9.43 -29.70 9.11
CA HIS A 58 -10.79 -29.68 8.55
C HIS A 58 -11.86 -30.19 9.52
#